data_AF-A0AAU8I5G1-F1
#
_entry.id   AF-A0AAU8I5G1-F1
#
_cell.length_a   1.000
_cell.length_b   1.000
_cell.length_c   1.000
_cell.angle_alpha   90.00
_cell.angle_beta   90.00
_cell.angle_gamma   90.00
#
_symmetry.space_group_name_H-M   'P 1'
#
loop_
_entity.id
_entity.type
_entity.pdbx_description
1 polymer ?
#
loop_
_entity_poly.entity_id
_entity_poly.type
_entity_poly.pdbx_seq_one_letter_code
_entity_poly.pdbx_strand_id
1 'polypeptide(L)'
;MAPAAWRLPAGARAVLLWCSLGLVAAGCTREPSSATARAPAAPPAAAAPASAAPAATLPADAPVLRVCADPGNMPLSDRAGEGFQNKIAQVVAAEMGRRLEYEWRSYYQRGLARSTINAGRCDVLMDMNSDFEMGLPTRPLYRSTYVLVTRKGLELRPASLDDPALKKLKVGVFQSSPARQALFDHGVQGEVQYLFYDSASAPQEHPGKLAEQVAAGKLDAAESWGPVAGYYAARGGLGVVPLNVIDNEVLEYSMAWAVSRKNAALRDALNAAMQRSAGKIGAILRDYHVPLVACADCIVAGDLRSHGPYPAPADQDDTPSAQASSDMLAQLQLRIAGGADPNEELAHALDAGDGVRVAWLLRHGASADQPNRLGEPPLQQAIRNQAPLLVGELLAAGAQVERRDSNGWTPLMKAAWSNDGRSVAQLLAHRAKVEAVSTDGWTPLDLAISYADADVVQALLDAGASVRRANPAGFTPVMFAVARNDPTILDLLLERGAEADRANRAGVTPLMLAAAAGREDSARRLLAAGASADARDADGKTPAALAQQRGNAELAHLLTEAQHRRTQ
;
A
#
# COMPACT_ATOMS: atom_id res chain seq x y z
N MET A 1 -40.65 39.88 -0.05
CA MET A 1 -40.03 39.12 -1.16
C MET A 1 -39.06 38.14 -0.54
N ALA A 2 -39.39 36.85 -0.58
CA ALA A 2 -38.55 35.76 -0.06
C ALA A 2 -37.77 35.12 -1.22
N PRO A 3 -36.50 34.71 -1.05
CA PRO A 3 -35.76 34.03 -2.10
C PRO A 3 -36.09 32.53 -2.12
N ALA A 4 -36.25 32.02 -3.34
CA ALA A 4 -36.66 30.67 -3.67
C ALA A 4 -35.61 29.61 -3.30
N ALA A 5 -36.07 28.54 -2.65
CA ALA A 5 -35.28 27.33 -2.38
C ALA A 5 -35.07 26.53 -3.66
N TRP A 6 -33.82 26.32 -4.05
CA TRP A 6 -33.45 25.40 -5.13
C TRP A 6 -33.58 23.96 -4.65
N ARG A 7 -34.60 23.24 -5.14
CA ARG A 7 -34.74 21.79 -4.97
C ARG A 7 -33.84 21.08 -5.99
N LEU A 8 -32.83 20.36 -5.52
CA LEU A 8 -32.04 19.46 -6.36
C LEU A 8 -32.87 18.22 -6.75
N PRO A 9 -32.72 17.70 -7.99
CA PRO A 9 -33.44 16.51 -8.45
C PRO A 9 -32.98 15.24 -7.73
N ALA A 10 -33.91 14.29 -7.53
CA ALA A 10 -33.76 13.11 -6.67
C ALA A 10 -32.52 12.24 -6.99
N GLY A 11 -32.08 12.16 -8.25
CA GLY A 11 -30.90 11.39 -8.65
C GLY A 11 -29.54 11.97 -8.21
N ALA A 12 -29.47 13.26 -7.84
CA ALA A 12 -28.22 13.89 -7.42
C ALA A 12 -27.85 13.62 -5.95
N ARG A 13 -28.81 13.17 -5.12
CA ARG A 13 -28.57 12.84 -3.71
C ARG A 13 -27.90 11.48 -3.50
N ALA A 14 -28.09 10.53 -4.42
CA ALA A 14 -27.48 9.20 -4.34
C ALA A 14 -25.97 9.21 -4.64
N VAL A 15 -25.51 10.05 -5.59
CA VAL A 15 -24.11 10.12 -6.01
C VAL A 15 -23.22 10.82 -4.96
N LEU A 16 -23.74 11.84 -4.27
CA LEU A 16 -23.01 12.56 -3.23
C LEU A 16 -22.83 11.77 -1.92
N LEU A 17 -23.70 10.78 -1.65
CA LEU A 17 -23.57 9.90 -0.48
C LEU A 17 -22.54 8.77 -0.68
N TRP A 18 -22.19 8.43 -1.92
CA TRP A 18 -21.24 7.35 -2.23
C TRP A 18 -19.82 7.88 -2.52
N CYS A 19 -19.69 9.12 -2.99
CA CYS A 19 -18.38 9.76 -3.20
C CYS A 19 -17.69 10.23 -1.91
N SER A 20 -18.44 10.54 -0.85
CA SER A 20 -17.88 10.99 0.44
C SER A 20 -17.30 9.86 1.30
N LEU A 21 -17.47 8.59 0.89
CA LEU A 21 -16.95 7.39 1.57
C LEU A 21 -15.84 6.67 0.78
N GLY A 22 -15.34 7.23 -0.33
CA GLY A 22 -14.32 6.55 -1.15
C GLY A 22 -14.76 5.20 -1.73
N LEU A 23 -16.06 4.95 -1.84
CA LEU A 23 -16.64 3.67 -2.26
C LEU A 23 -16.83 3.52 -3.78
N VAL A 24 -16.30 4.45 -4.58
CA VAL A 24 -16.24 4.34 -6.05
C VAL A 24 -14.92 4.93 -6.54
N ALA A 25 -13.95 4.07 -6.88
CA ALA A 25 -12.99 4.42 -7.92
C ALA A 25 -13.72 4.19 -9.27
N ALA A 26 -13.71 5.21 -10.13
CA ALA A 26 -14.39 5.32 -11.43
C ALA A 26 -15.89 5.67 -11.40
N GLY A 27 -16.20 6.95 -11.67
CA GLY A 27 -17.53 7.34 -12.12
C GLY A 27 -18.04 8.70 -11.64
N CYS A 28 -17.23 9.76 -11.67
CA CYS A 28 -17.71 11.13 -11.54
C CYS A 28 -17.04 12.07 -12.56
N THR A 29 -17.11 11.71 -13.83
CA THR A 29 -17.13 12.67 -14.94
C THR A 29 -18.19 12.19 -15.92
N ARG A 30 -19.23 13.01 -16.10
CA ARG A 30 -20.18 12.86 -17.20
C ARG A 30 -19.52 13.55 -18.38
N GLU A 31 -18.99 12.79 -19.34
CA GLU A 31 -18.69 13.32 -20.67
C GLU A 31 -19.99 13.49 -21.47
N PRO A 32 -20.11 14.54 -22.30
CA PRO A 32 -21.06 14.55 -23.39
C PRO A 32 -20.54 13.70 -24.57
N SER A 33 -21.39 12.78 -25.00
CA SER A 33 -21.32 11.98 -26.22
C SER A 33 -20.73 12.68 -27.45
N SER A 34 -19.88 11.97 -28.19
CA SER A 34 -19.87 12.00 -29.66
C SER A 34 -19.53 10.63 -30.25
N ALA A 35 -20.24 10.29 -31.32
CA ALA A 35 -20.22 9.00 -31.99
C ALA A 35 -19.26 9.00 -33.21
N THR A 36 -18.97 7.79 -33.70
CA THR A 36 -18.15 7.40 -34.87
C THR A 36 -16.63 7.32 -34.55
N ALA A 37 -15.87 6.28 -34.90
CA ALA A 37 -15.95 5.41 -36.07
C ALA A 37 -15.19 4.06 -35.88
N ARG A 38 -15.70 3.04 -36.59
CA ARG A 38 -15.03 1.89 -37.26
C ARG A 38 -13.91 1.11 -36.55
N ALA A 39 -14.16 -0.19 -36.40
CA ALA A 39 -13.15 -1.23 -36.28
C ALA A 39 -12.22 -1.30 -37.51
N PRO A 40 -10.93 -1.65 -37.31
CA PRO A 40 -10.20 -2.44 -38.29
C PRO A 40 -9.47 -3.65 -37.67
N ALA A 41 -9.68 -4.78 -38.35
CA ALA A 41 -8.80 -5.93 -38.65
C ALA A 41 -7.77 -6.46 -37.63
N ALA A 42 -7.82 -7.78 -37.45
CA ALA A 42 -6.83 -8.60 -36.77
C ALA A 42 -5.44 -8.56 -37.44
N PRO A 43 -4.34 -8.49 -36.65
CA PRO A 43 -2.99 -8.69 -37.16
C PRO A 43 -2.65 -10.20 -37.32
N PRO A 44 -1.70 -10.55 -38.18
CA PRO A 44 -1.43 -11.93 -38.58
C PRO A 44 -0.69 -12.73 -37.50
N ALA A 45 -0.88 -14.05 -37.54
CA ALA A 45 -0.26 -15.03 -36.67
C ALA A 45 1.28 -14.91 -36.66
N ALA A 46 1.84 -14.53 -35.52
CA ALA A 46 3.26 -14.66 -35.22
C ALA A 46 3.52 -16.05 -34.61
N ALA A 47 4.63 -16.66 -35.03
CA ALA A 47 5.02 -18.03 -34.76
C ALA A 47 5.03 -18.41 -33.27
N ALA A 48 4.58 -19.63 -32.98
CA ALA A 48 4.58 -20.23 -31.66
C ALA A 48 6.01 -20.32 -31.07
N PRO A 49 6.25 -19.89 -29.82
CA PRO A 49 7.45 -20.29 -29.11
C PRO A 49 7.32 -21.76 -28.67
N ALA A 50 8.44 -22.47 -28.72
CA ALA A 50 8.56 -23.88 -28.36
C ALA A 50 7.98 -24.16 -26.97
N SER A 51 7.24 -25.27 -26.85
CA SER A 51 6.59 -25.70 -25.62
C SER A 51 7.60 -25.88 -24.49
N ALA A 52 7.54 -25.02 -23.47
CA ALA A 52 8.13 -25.31 -22.18
C ALA A 52 7.40 -26.52 -21.59
N ALA A 53 8.16 -27.53 -21.14
CA ALA A 53 7.59 -28.69 -20.45
C ALA A 53 6.74 -28.23 -19.25
N PRO A 54 5.58 -28.86 -18.97
CA PRO A 54 4.76 -28.48 -17.84
C PRO A 54 5.55 -28.69 -16.55
N ALA A 55 5.59 -27.66 -15.71
CA ALA A 55 6.14 -27.73 -14.37
C ALA A 55 5.46 -28.88 -13.60
N ALA A 56 6.25 -29.68 -12.89
CA ALA A 56 5.75 -30.78 -12.08
C ALA A 56 4.59 -30.30 -11.19
N THR A 57 3.42 -30.90 -11.35
CA THR A 57 2.21 -30.49 -10.64
C THR A 57 2.35 -30.95 -9.19
N LEU A 58 2.55 -29.99 -8.28
CA LEU A 58 2.64 -30.29 -6.86
C LEU A 58 1.31 -30.88 -6.34
N PRO A 59 1.35 -31.73 -5.30
CA PRO A 59 0.15 -32.23 -4.63
C PRO A 59 -0.79 -31.09 -4.22
N ALA A 60 -2.10 -31.33 -4.25
CA ALA A 60 -3.11 -30.32 -3.94
C ALA A 60 -3.02 -29.79 -2.48
N ASP A 61 -2.47 -30.60 -1.57
CA ASP A 61 -2.23 -30.32 -0.16
C ASP A 61 -0.87 -29.65 0.11
N ALA A 62 -0.06 -29.39 -0.92
CA ALA A 62 1.21 -28.68 -0.75
C ALA A 62 0.98 -27.28 -0.14
N PRO A 63 1.85 -26.86 0.80
CA PRO A 63 1.70 -25.56 1.45
C PRO A 63 1.79 -24.43 0.43
N VAL A 64 0.97 -23.39 0.63
CA VAL A 64 0.91 -22.25 -0.29
C VAL A 64 2.00 -21.23 0.05
N LEU A 65 2.53 -20.58 -0.98
CA LEU A 65 3.23 -19.30 -0.90
C LEU A 65 2.36 -18.25 -1.60
N ARG A 66 1.70 -17.38 -0.84
CA ARG A 66 0.89 -16.29 -1.39
C ARG A 66 1.75 -15.07 -1.59
N VAL A 67 1.84 -14.60 -2.82
CA VAL A 67 2.70 -13.47 -3.18
C VAL A 67 1.84 -12.29 -3.60
N CYS A 68 2.10 -11.12 -3.02
CA CYS A 68 1.48 -9.88 -3.47
C CYS A 68 2.10 -9.44 -4.81
N ALA A 69 1.26 -9.18 -5.82
CA ALA A 69 1.72 -8.78 -7.15
C ALA A 69 0.83 -7.69 -7.75
N ASP A 70 1.43 -6.81 -8.56
CA ASP A 70 0.70 -5.77 -9.27
C ASP A 70 0.12 -6.36 -10.58
N PRO A 71 -1.21 -6.25 -10.83
CA PRO A 71 -1.85 -6.92 -11.95
C PRO A 71 -1.53 -6.36 -13.34
N GLY A 72 -0.87 -5.20 -13.45
CA GLY A 72 -0.65 -4.51 -14.73
C GLY A 72 0.67 -3.74 -14.82
N ASN A 73 1.73 -4.25 -14.19
CA ASN A 73 2.98 -3.53 -13.99
C ASN A 73 4.13 -4.14 -14.79
N MET A 74 3.96 -4.31 -16.10
CA MET A 74 5.03 -4.89 -16.95
C MET A 74 6.25 -3.96 -16.99
N PRO A 75 7.49 -4.50 -16.88
CA PRO A 75 7.86 -5.91 -16.97
C PRO A 75 7.86 -6.69 -15.65
N LEU A 76 7.46 -6.07 -14.55
CA LEU A 76 7.58 -6.61 -13.20
C LEU A 76 6.60 -7.75 -12.99
N SER A 77 5.30 -7.47 -12.99
CA SER A 77 4.26 -8.47 -12.83
C SER A 77 2.97 -8.10 -13.57
N ASP A 78 2.21 -9.12 -13.94
CA ASP A 78 0.87 -8.95 -14.50
C ASP A 78 0.01 -10.22 -14.34
N ARG A 79 -1.30 -10.11 -14.57
CA ARG A 79 -2.24 -11.25 -14.44
C ARG A 79 -2.00 -12.38 -15.43
N ALA A 80 -1.37 -12.12 -16.59
CA ALA A 80 -1.04 -13.17 -17.54
C ALA A 80 0.23 -13.94 -17.13
N GLY A 81 0.96 -13.50 -16.10
CA GLY A 81 2.17 -14.17 -15.63
C GLY A 81 3.36 -13.97 -16.56
N GLU A 82 3.34 -12.90 -17.35
CA GLU A 82 4.36 -12.51 -18.30
C GLU A 82 5.47 -11.69 -17.66
N GLY A 83 5.28 -11.14 -16.46
CA GLY A 83 6.31 -10.38 -15.76
C GLY A 83 7.47 -11.23 -15.23
N PHE A 84 8.65 -10.63 -15.10
CA PHE A 84 9.82 -11.33 -14.55
C PHE A 84 9.60 -11.72 -13.08
N GLN A 85 8.89 -10.91 -12.29
CA GLN A 85 8.56 -11.24 -10.91
C GLN A 85 7.65 -12.47 -10.85
N ASN A 86 6.71 -12.62 -11.80
CA ASN A 86 5.88 -13.83 -11.88
C ASN A 86 6.73 -15.08 -12.09
N LYS A 87 7.70 -15.00 -13.02
CA LYS A 87 8.61 -16.11 -13.33
C LYS A 87 9.54 -16.44 -12.16
N ILE A 88 10.08 -15.43 -11.47
CA ILE A 88 10.90 -15.63 -10.27
C ILE A 88 10.05 -16.25 -9.15
N ALA A 89 8.82 -15.79 -8.94
CA ALA A 89 7.91 -16.36 -7.95
C ALA A 89 7.63 -17.84 -8.22
N GLN A 90 7.43 -18.23 -9.48
CA GLN A 90 7.26 -19.63 -9.87
C GLN A 90 8.50 -20.47 -9.55
N VAL A 91 9.69 -19.97 -9.87
CA VAL A 91 10.97 -20.66 -9.58
C VAL A 91 11.16 -20.85 -8.08
N VAL A 92 10.96 -19.79 -7.28
CA VAL A 92 11.16 -19.84 -5.82
C VAL A 92 10.12 -20.73 -5.15
N ALA A 93 8.85 -20.64 -5.53
CA ALA A 93 7.80 -21.50 -4.97
C ALA A 93 8.06 -22.99 -5.27
N ALA A 94 8.47 -23.32 -6.50
CA ALA A 94 8.84 -24.68 -6.87
C ALA A 94 10.04 -25.21 -6.07
N GLU A 95 11.08 -24.39 -5.88
CA GLU A 95 12.25 -24.72 -5.06
C GLU A 95 11.91 -24.93 -3.58
N MET A 96 10.85 -24.29 -3.09
CA MET A 96 10.33 -24.47 -1.73
C MET A 96 9.34 -25.64 -1.61
N GLY A 97 8.99 -26.31 -2.73
CA GLY A 97 7.92 -27.32 -2.75
C GLY A 97 6.55 -26.73 -2.39
N ARG A 98 6.32 -25.46 -2.71
CA ARG A 98 5.10 -24.71 -2.38
C ARG A 98 4.27 -24.43 -3.61
N ARG A 99 2.94 -24.45 -3.45
CA ARG A 99 2.01 -23.98 -4.47
C ARG A 99 2.02 -22.45 -4.47
N LEU A 100 2.06 -21.84 -5.65
CA LEU A 100 2.09 -20.39 -5.79
C LEU A 100 0.68 -19.84 -5.98
N GLU A 101 0.32 -18.83 -5.19
CA GLU A 101 -0.91 -18.04 -5.33
C GLU A 101 -0.55 -16.56 -5.35
N TYR A 102 -1.40 -15.76 -6.01
CA TYR A 102 -1.20 -14.30 -6.12
C TYR A 102 -2.33 -13.53 -5.46
N GLU A 103 -1.95 -12.59 -4.60
CA GLU A 103 -2.84 -11.53 -4.12
C GLU A 103 -2.62 -10.29 -5.00
N TRP A 104 -3.55 -10.05 -5.92
CA TRP A 104 -3.43 -8.99 -6.92
C TRP A 104 -3.77 -7.62 -6.36
N ARG A 105 -2.78 -6.72 -6.34
CA ARG A 105 -2.94 -5.36 -5.82
C ARG A 105 -1.91 -4.40 -6.39
N SER A 106 -2.35 -3.19 -6.71
CA SER A 106 -1.41 -2.13 -7.09
C SER A 106 -0.60 -1.61 -5.90
N TYR A 107 0.71 -1.48 -6.10
CA TYR A 107 1.65 -1.12 -5.04
C TYR A 107 1.57 0.35 -4.60
N TYR A 108 0.86 1.21 -5.35
CA TYR A 108 0.69 2.63 -5.03
C TYR A 108 -0.40 2.92 -3.97
N GLN A 109 -1.14 1.89 -3.56
CA GLN A 109 -2.20 2.07 -2.56
C GLN A 109 -1.63 2.35 -1.16
N ARG A 110 -2.20 3.34 -0.45
CA ARG A 110 -1.76 3.71 0.91
C ARG A 110 -1.76 2.49 1.84
N GLY A 111 -0.70 2.37 2.64
CA GLY A 111 -0.56 1.31 3.63
C GLY A 111 -0.27 -0.07 3.03
N LEU A 112 0.57 -0.13 2.00
CA LEU A 112 0.94 -1.37 1.29
C LEU A 112 1.25 -2.51 2.26
N ALA A 113 2.30 -2.41 3.08
CA ALA A 113 2.66 -3.44 4.07
C ALA A 113 1.56 -3.71 5.10
N ARG A 114 0.97 -2.63 5.66
CA ARG A 114 -0.11 -2.70 6.68
C ARG A 114 -1.28 -3.57 6.21
N SER A 115 -1.68 -3.40 4.97
CA SER A 115 -2.87 -4.04 4.40
C SER A 115 -2.55 -5.24 3.50
N THR A 116 -1.31 -5.74 3.54
CA THR A 116 -0.89 -6.95 2.82
C THR A 116 -0.23 -7.96 3.77
N ILE A 117 1.10 -7.95 3.89
CA ILE A 117 1.88 -8.88 4.71
C ILE A 117 1.58 -8.76 6.21
N ASN A 118 1.23 -7.57 6.69
CA ASN A 118 0.88 -7.39 8.12
C ASN A 118 -0.56 -7.79 8.42
N ALA A 119 -1.44 -7.71 7.41
CA ALA A 119 -2.84 -8.17 7.49
C ALA A 119 -3.03 -9.63 7.04
N GLY A 120 -1.95 -10.37 6.79
CA GLY A 120 -2.00 -11.78 6.40
C GLY A 120 -2.63 -12.08 5.02
N ARG A 121 -2.84 -11.07 4.17
CA ARG A 121 -3.46 -11.22 2.84
C ARG A 121 -2.53 -11.90 1.83
N CYS A 122 -1.23 -11.66 1.97
CA CYS A 122 -0.18 -12.40 1.27
C CYS A 122 0.99 -12.63 2.23
N ASP A 123 1.84 -13.59 1.92
CA ASP A 123 2.98 -13.96 2.74
C ASP A 123 4.24 -13.14 2.38
N VAL A 124 4.30 -12.62 1.15
CA VAL A 124 5.47 -11.96 0.57
C VAL A 124 5.09 -10.73 -0.27
N LEU A 125 5.82 -9.63 -0.10
CA LEU A 125 5.93 -8.52 -1.06
C LEU A 125 7.18 -8.70 -1.90
N MET A 126 7.06 -8.59 -3.22
CA MET A 126 8.21 -8.69 -4.13
C MET A 126 8.79 -7.31 -4.41
N ASP A 127 10.10 -7.27 -4.67
CA ASP A 127 10.78 -6.12 -5.26
C ASP A 127 10.59 -4.83 -4.46
N MET A 128 10.79 -4.97 -3.15
CA MET A 128 10.93 -3.87 -2.20
C MET A 128 12.40 -3.45 -2.15
N ASN A 129 12.69 -2.20 -1.79
CA ASN A 129 14.08 -1.82 -1.50
C ASN A 129 14.64 -2.69 -0.35
N SER A 130 15.93 -3.00 -0.37
CA SER A 130 16.54 -3.88 0.64
C SER A 130 16.51 -3.30 2.05
N ASP A 131 16.29 -1.98 2.18
CA ASP A 131 16.10 -1.25 3.43
C ASP A 131 14.61 -1.10 3.81
N PHE A 132 13.70 -1.86 3.18
CA PHE A 132 12.27 -1.71 3.38
C PHE A 132 11.84 -1.97 4.83
N GLU A 133 11.69 -0.89 5.59
CA GLU A 133 11.48 -0.95 7.03
C GLU A 133 10.11 -1.54 7.39
N MET A 134 9.08 -1.37 6.57
CA MET A 134 7.71 -1.81 6.93
C MET A 134 7.51 -3.34 6.94
N GLY A 135 8.53 -4.10 6.54
CA GLY A 135 8.57 -5.57 6.58
C GLY A 135 9.94 -6.05 7.06
N LEU A 136 10.19 -7.34 6.86
CA LEU A 136 11.50 -7.94 7.05
C LEU A 136 12.05 -8.35 5.67
N PRO A 137 13.02 -7.59 5.12
CA PRO A 137 13.57 -7.88 3.81
C PRO A 137 14.43 -9.16 3.83
N THR A 138 14.41 -9.85 2.69
CA THR A 138 15.35 -10.93 2.33
C THR A 138 16.71 -10.33 1.96
N ARG A 139 17.71 -11.19 1.75
CA ARG A 139 18.95 -10.75 1.09
C ARG A 139 18.58 -10.12 -0.26
N PRO A 140 19.26 -9.04 -0.69
CA PRO A 140 19.01 -8.45 -1.99
C PRO A 140 18.99 -9.52 -3.09
N LEU A 141 17.90 -9.58 -3.83
CA LEU A 141 17.76 -10.48 -4.97
C LEU A 141 18.69 -10.04 -6.10
N TYR A 142 18.70 -8.73 -6.38
CA TYR A 142 19.57 -8.10 -7.36
C TYR A 142 19.79 -6.62 -7.00
N ARG A 143 20.80 -6.00 -7.60
CA ARG A 143 21.01 -4.54 -7.58
C ARG A 143 20.86 -4.01 -9.00
N SER A 144 20.19 -2.87 -9.13
CA SER A 144 19.95 -2.18 -10.40
C SER A 144 20.25 -0.69 -10.23
N THR A 145 20.09 0.07 -11.31
CA THR A 145 20.33 1.52 -11.31
C THR A 145 19.26 2.25 -12.11
N TYR A 146 19.13 3.55 -11.85
CA TYR A 146 18.43 4.46 -12.75
C TYR A 146 19.22 4.59 -14.06
N VAL A 147 18.50 4.69 -15.18
CA VAL A 147 19.13 4.78 -16.50
C VAL A 147 18.49 5.87 -17.35
N LEU A 148 19.25 6.38 -18.31
CA LEU A 148 18.71 7.12 -19.44
C LEU A 148 18.51 6.19 -20.63
N VAL A 149 17.27 6.04 -21.07
CA VAL A 149 16.92 5.40 -22.34
C VAL A 149 17.05 6.46 -23.44
N THR A 150 17.83 6.20 -24.48
CA THR A 150 18.08 7.17 -25.57
C THR A 150 17.46 6.71 -26.88
N ARG A 151 17.05 7.67 -27.71
CA ARG A 151 16.49 7.36 -29.04
C ARG A 151 17.54 6.69 -29.94
N LYS A 152 17.07 5.89 -30.89
CA LYS A 152 17.92 5.19 -31.86
C LYS A 152 18.86 6.17 -32.58
N GLY A 153 20.14 5.83 -32.64
CA GLY A 153 21.18 6.65 -33.29
C GLY A 153 21.74 7.79 -32.44
N LEU A 154 21.23 7.99 -31.21
CA LEU A 154 21.85 8.91 -30.24
C LEU A 154 22.87 8.15 -29.39
N GLU A 155 24.14 8.23 -29.76
CA GLU A 155 25.25 7.72 -28.95
C GLU A 155 25.61 8.71 -27.86
N LEU A 156 25.03 8.53 -26.67
CA LEU A 156 25.29 9.35 -25.50
C LEU A 156 26.30 8.63 -24.58
N ARG A 157 27.47 9.23 -24.38
CA ARG A 157 28.53 8.75 -23.48
C ARG A 157 29.02 9.89 -22.58
N PRO A 158 28.19 10.35 -21.63
CA PRO A 158 28.54 11.49 -20.81
C PRO A 158 29.62 11.08 -19.81
N ALA A 159 30.60 11.95 -19.60
CA ALA A 159 31.69 11.69 -18.65
C ALA A 159 31.34 12.06 -17.19
N SER A 160 30.26 12.82 -17.00
CA SER A 160 29.69 13.24 -15.71
C SER A 160 28.25 13.73 -15.92
N LEU A 161 27.51 13.96 -14.84
CA LEU A 161 26.17 14.58 -14.93
C LEU A 161 26.23 16.04 -15.41
N ASP A 162 27.39 16.70 -15.31
CA ASP A 162 27.60 18.08 -15.78
C ASP A 162 27.82 18.21 -17.29
N ASP A 163 27.91 17.08 -18.01
CA ASP A 163 28.24 17.04 -19.43
C ASP A 163 27.30 17.95 -20.26
N PRO A 164 27.83 18.92 -21.04
CA PRO A 164 27.01 19.81 -21.85
C PRO A 164 26.11 19.10 -22.86
N ALA A 165 26.42 17.85 -23.25
CA ALA A 165 25.56 17.05 -24.11
C ALA A 165 24.19 16.78 -23.46
N LEU A 166 24.16 16.54 -22.15
CA LEU A 166 22.91 16.26 -21.40
C LEU A 166 21.98 17.47 -21.39
N LYS A 167 22.54 18.68 -21.31
CA LYS A 167 21.80 19.96 -21.22
C LYS A 167 21.06 20.33 -22.51
N LYS A 168 21.37 19.66 -23.62
CA LYS A 168 20.77 19.91 -24.95
C LYS A 168 19.62 18.94 -25.27
N LEU A 169 19.38 17.93 -24.45
CA LEU A 169 18.42 16.87 -24.71
C LEU A 169 17.00 17.28 -24.28
N LYS A 170 16.00 16.80 -25.03
CA LYS A 170 14.61 16.71 -24.55
C LYS A 170 14.46 15.46 -23.69
N VAL A 171 14.41 15.63 -22.37
CA VAL A 171 14.47 14.52 -21.40
C VAL A 171 13.13 14.35 -20.69
N GLY A 172 12.56 13.14 -20.74
CA GLY A 172 11.46 12.74 -19.87
C GLY A 172 11.99 12.24 -18.53
N VAL A 173 11.35 12.62 -17.42
CA VAL A 173 11.79 12.19 -16.08
C VAL A 173 10.61 11.73 -15.24
N PHE A 174 10.90 10.83 -14.30
CA PHE A 174 9.92 10.41 -13.33
C PHE A 174 9.89 11.39 -12.14
N GLN A 175 8.70 11.86 -11.73
CA GLN A 175 8.60 13.02 -10.82
C GLN A 175 9.32 12.80 -9.47
N SER A 176 9.26 11.59 -8.92
CA SER A 176 9.81 11.26 -7.59
C SER A 176 11.09 10.41 -7.63
N SER A 177 11.90 10.48 -8.70
CA SER A 177 13.18 9.75 -8.77
C SER A 177 14.38 10.56 -8.22
N PRO A 178 15.31 9.93 -7.47
CA PRO A 178 16.62 10.52 -7.14
C PRO A 178 17.42 10.91 -8.38
N ALA A 179 17.33 10.13 -9.46
CA ALA A 179 18.00 10.44 -10.72
C ALA A 179 17.50 11.74 -11.35
N ARG A 180 16.19 12.05 -11.28
CA ARG A 180 15.67 13.36 -11.67
C ARG A 180 16.33 14.47 -10.86
N GLN A 181 16.42 14.30 -9.54
CA GLN A 181 17.00 15.31 -8.67
C GLN A 181 18.48 15.56 -9.03
N ALA A 182 19.26 14.50 -9.20
CA ALA A 182 20.65 14.58 -9.64
C ALA A 182 20.77 15.30 -10.99
N LEU A 183 19.98 14.91 -12.01
CA LEU A 183 19.98 15.59 -13.31
C LEU A 183 19.63 17.09 -13.18
N PHE A 184 18.66 17.42 -12.35
CA PHE A 184 18.24 18.80 -12.09
C PHE A 184 19.35 19.63 -11.43
N ASP A 185 20.00 19.09 -10.40
CA ASP A 185 21.07 19.75 -9.64
C ASP A 185 22.30 20.02 -10.53
N HIS A 186 22.53 19.18 -11.53
CA HIS A 186 23.56 19.35 -12.56
C HIS A 186 23.11 20.18 -13.79
N GLY A 187 21.95 20.84 -13.69
CA GLY A 187 21.49 21.82 -14.68
C GLY A 187 20.85 21.22 -15.94
N VAL A 188 20.42 19.96 -15.90
CA VAL A 188 19.59 19.35 -16.95
C VAL A 188 18.14 19.80 -16.74
N GLN A 189 17.82 21.00 -17.23
CA GLN A 189 16.55 21.72 -16.98
C GLN A 189 15.69 21.94 -18.26
N GLY A 190 15.89 21.15 -19.32
CA GLY A 190 15.25 21.34 -20.64
C GLY A 190 13.71 21.16 -20.70
N GLU A 191 13.17 20.73 -21.84
CA GLU A 191 11.74 20.34 -21.97
C GLU A 191 11.46 19.05 -21.17
N VAL A 192 11.23 19.20 -19.87
CA VAL A 192 10.98 18.09 -18.94
C VAL A 192 9.52 17.67 -18.98
N GLN A 193 9.25 16.44 -19.40
CA GLN A 193 7.92 15.82 -19.27
C GLN A 193 7.86 14.97 -18.00
N TYR A 194 6.82 15.20 -17.20
CA TYR A 194 6.59 14.50 -15.93
C TYR A 194 5.59 13.37 -16.12
N LEU A 195 5.91 12.21 -15.55
CA LEU A 195 4.93 11.14 -15.31
C LEU A 195 4.86 10.82 -13.82
N PHE A 196 3.62 10.63 -13.34
CA PHE A 196 3.31 10.13 -12.01
C PHE A 196 3.17 8.61 -12.07
N TYR A 197 3.59 7.87 -11.03
CA TYR A 197 3.41 6.41 -11.07
C TYR A 197 1.98 6.07 -10.67
N ASP A 198 1.13 5.85 -11.66
CA ASP A 198 -0.21 5.29 -11.48
C ASP A 198 -0.58 4.34 -12.63
N SER A 199 0.14 3.24 -12.73
CA SER A 199 -0.12 2.24 -13.77
C SER A 199 -1.48 1.54 -13.65
N ALA A 200 -2.13 1.62 -12.48
CA ALA A 200 -3.38 0.94 -12.20
C ALA A 200 -4.62 1.76 -12.59
N SER A 201 -4.67 3.05 -12.27
CA SER A 201 -5.78 3.94 -12.69
C SER A 201 -5.46 4.75 -13.94
N ALA A 202 -4.18 4.91 -14.27
CA ALA A 202 -3.72 5.74 -15.37
C ALA A 202 -2.58 5.05 -16.17
N PRO A 203 -2.86 4.00 -16.96
CA PRO A 203 -1.84 3.23 -17.68
C PRO A 203 -0.91 4.07 -18.59
N GLN A 204 -1.38 5.24 -19.03
CA GLN A 204 -0.60 6.24 -19.76
C GLN A 204 0.52 6.91 -18.93
N GLU A 205 0.50 6.74 -17.62
CA GLU A 205 1.49 7.27 -16.68
C GLU A 205 2.49 6.20 -16.20
N HIS A 206 2.37 4.96 -16.68
CA HIS A 206 3.35 3.91 -16.41
C HIS A 206 4.77 4.35 -16.85
N PRO A 207 5.85 4.11 -16.07
CA PRO A 207 7.19 4.60 -16.39
C PRO A 207 7.73 4.16 -17.78
N GLY A 208 7.29 2.99 -18.27
CA GLY A 208 7.60 2.53 -19.62
C GLY A 208 7.09 3.45 -20.74
N LYS A 209 6.11 4.33 -20.46
CA LYS A 209 5.60 5.30 -21.43
C LYS A 209 6.63 6.37 -21.79
N LEU A 210 7.57 6.71 -20.93
CA LEU A 210 8.67 7.60 -21.31
C LEU A 210 9.57 6.93 -22.37
N ALA A 211 9.88 5.65 -22.22
CA ALA A 211 10.65 4.90 -23.21
C ALA A 211 9.89 4.77 -24.55
N GLU A 212 8.56 4.58 -24.52
CA GLU A 212 7.73 4.62 -25.73
C GLU A 212 7.76 5.99 -26.42
N GLN A 213 7.78 7.09 -25.66
CA GLN A 213 7.92 8.44 -26.22
C GLN A 213 9.29 8.68 -26.86
N VAL A 214 10.36 8.13 -26.26
CA VAL A 214 11.71 8.12 -26.86
C VAL A 214 11.71 7.32 -28.17
N ALA A 215 11.08 6.14 -28.19
CA ALA A 215 10.92 5.35 -29.41
C ALA A 215 10.14 6.08 -30.50
N ALA A 216 9.14 6.87 -30.11
CA ALA A 216 8.34 7.70 -31.01
C ALA A 216 9.04 9.01 -31.45
N GLY A 217 10.27 9.27 -30.98
CA GLY A 217 11.03 10.48 -31.30
C GLY A 217 10.48 11.77 -30.68
N LYS A 218 9.60 11.67 -29.68
CA LYS A 218 9.07 12.82 -28.94
C LYS A 218 10.07 13.35 -27.91
N LEU A 219 10.90 12.46 -27.38
CA LEU A 219 11.97 12.75 -26.44
C LEU A 219 13.30 12.26 -27.03
N ASP A 220 14.40 12.94 -26.70
CA ASP A 220 15.75 12.48 -27.04
C ASP A 220 16.20 11.37 -26.07
N ALA A 221 15.85 11.53 -24.79
CA ALA A 221 16.14 10.57 -23.74
C ALA A 221 15.04 10.53 -22.67
N ALA A 222 15.01 9.48 -21.87
CA ALA A 222 14.10 9.34 -20.73
C ALA A 222 14.79 8.66 -19.55
N GLU A 223 14.67 9.26 -18.38
CA GLU A 223 15.06 8.63 -17.10
C GLU A 223 14.00 7.60 -16.70
N SER A 224 14.46 6.41 -16.28
CA SER A 224 13.59 5.37 -15.75
C SER A 224 14.35 4.36 -14.90
N TRP A 225 13.61 3.55 -14.15
CA TRP A 225 14.15 2.47 -13.32
C TRP A 225 14.71 1.36 -14.21
N GLY A 226 15.88 0.83 -13.85
CA GLY A 226 16.60 -0.15 -14.67
C GLY A 226 15.75 -1.29 -15.23
N PRO A 227 14.95 -2.04 -14.41
CA PRO A 227 14.16 -3.15 -14.94
C PRO A 227 13.15 -2.73 -16.01
N VAL A 228 12.45 -1.61 -15.78
CA VAL A 228 11.50 -1.06 -16.75
C VAL A 228 12.25 -0.59 -18.00
N ALA A 229 13.28 0.21 -17.80
CA ALA A 229 14.03 0.83 -18.88
C ALA A 229 14.67 -0.21 -19.81
N GLY A 230 15.35 -1.22 -19.25
CA GLY A 230 16.00 -2.27 -20.01
C GLY A 230 15.03 -3.05 -20.89
N TYR A 231 13.89 -3.46 -20.32
CA TYR A 231 12.85 -4.18 -21.06
C TYR A 231 12.27 -3.37 -22.22
N TYR A 232 11.87 -2.11 -21.97
CA TYR A 232 11.29 -1.27 -23.02
C TYR A 232 12.33 -0.81 -24.05
N ALA A 233 13.58 -0.59 -23.64
CA ALA A 233 14.67 -0.25 -24.55
C ALA A 233 14.99 -1.40 -25.51
N ALA A 234 15.07 -2.63 -25.01
CA ALA A 234 15.31 -3.81 -25.84
C ALA A 234 14.21 -4.00 -26.90
N ARG A 235 12.94 -3.85 -26.50
CA ARG A 235 11.79 -3.95 -27.43
C ARG A 235 11.75 -2.82 -28.46
N GLY A 236 12.20 -1.62 -28.10
CA GLY A 236 12.23 -0.46 -28.97
C GLY A 236 13.50 -0.30 -29.80
N GLY A 237 14.53 -1.14 -29.58
CA GLY A 237 15.85 -0.96 -30.18
C GLY A 237 16.51 0.37 -29.78
N LEU A 238 16.33 0.77 -28.52
CA LEU A 238 16.79 2.03 -27.94
C LEU A 238 18.15 1.87 -27.25
N GLY A 239 18.86 2.97 -27.07
CA GLY A 239 20.08 2.99 -26.26
C GLY A 239 19.77 2.99 -24.76
N VAL A 240 20.70 2.49 -23.95
CA VAL A 240 20.62 2.50 -22.49
C VAL A 240 21.92 3.03 -21.93
N VAL A 241 21.85 4.07 -21.10
CA VAL A 241 22.98 4.68 -20.39
C VAL A 241 22.73 4.57 -18.89
N PRO A 242 23.43 3.66 -18.17
CA PRO A 242 23.32 3.58 -16.71
C PRO A 242 23.84 4.84 -16.04
N LEU A 243 23.11 5.39 -15.07
CA LEU A 243 23.48 6.67 -14.45
C LEU A 243 24.48 6.52 -13.30
N ASN A 244 24.55 5.35 -12.66
CA ASN A 244 25.56 5.09 -11.62
C ASN A 244 27.00 5.00 -12.16
N VAL A 245 27.18 4.74 -13.47
CA VAL A 245 28.54 4.60 -14.05
C VAL A 245 29.11 5.90 -14.57
N ILE A 246 28.29 6.95 -14.72
CA ILE A 246 28.73 8.22 -15.33
C ILE A 246 29.29 9.21 -14.31
N ASP A 247 28.96 9.06 -13.02
CA ASP A 247 29.42 9.96 -11.97
C ASP A 247 29.65 9.21 -10.64
N ASN A 248 30.08 9.93 -9.61
CA ASN A 248 30.19 9.42 -8.24
C ASN A 248 28.86 9.46 -7.47
N GLU A 249 27.81 10.02 -8.07
CA GLU A 249 26.45 10.00 -7.52
C GLU A 249 25.92 8.57 -7.41
N VAL A 250 25.37 8.26 -6.24
CA VAL A 250 24.89 6.92 -5.90
C VAL A 250 23.45 6.75 -6.40
N LEU A 251 23.34 6.30 -7.64
CA LEU A 251 22.06 6.12 -8.36
C LEU A 251 21.74 4.63 -8.62
N GLU A 252 22.37 3.73 -7.88
CA GLU A 252 22.00 2.33 -7.81
C GLU A 252 21.09 2.05 -6.61
N TYR A 253 20.42 0.90 -6.60
CA TYR A 253 19.49 0.50 -5.54
C TYR A 253 19.35 -1.03 -5.52
N SER A 254 19.16 -1.58 -4.34
CA SER A 254 19.12 -3.02 -4.10
C SER A 254 17.68 -3.47 -3.89
N MET A 255 17.25 -4.49 -4.62
CA MET A 255 15.88 -5.00 -4.59
C MET A 255 15.83 -6.33 -3.88
N ALA A 256 14.91 -6.47 -2.92
CA ALA A 256 14.68 -7.67 -2.13
C ALA A 256 13.19 -8.04 -2.14
N TRP A 257 12.86 -9.24 -1.66
CA TRP A 257 11.51 -9.54 -1.21
C TRP A 257 11.36 -9.22 0.27
N ALA A 258 10.15 -8.94 0.74
CA ALA A 258 9.87 -8.69 2.14
C ALA A 258 8.73 -9.57 2.66
N VAL A 259 8.87 -10.03 3.91
CA VAL A 259 7.82 -10.75 4.65
C VAL A 259 7.37 -9.93 5.85
N SER A 260 6.33 -10.37 6.55
CA SER A 260 5.96 -9.75 7.84
C SER A 260 7.15 -9.80 8.82
N ARG A 261 7.35 -8.74 9.61
CA ARG A 261 8.38 -8.70 10.68
C ARG A 261 8.28 -9.86 11.68
N LYS A 262 7.11 -10.49 11.79
CA LYS A 262 6.87 -11.66 12.66
C LYS A 262 7.32 -12.99 12.04
N ASN A 263 7.76 -13.02 10.79
CA ASN A 263 7.97 -14.26 10.02
C ASN A 263 9.41 -14.41 9.50
N ALA A 264 10.39 -14.34 10.41
CA ALA A 264 11.80 -14.56 10.07
C ALA A 264 12.07 -15.95 9.46
N ALA A 265 11.33 -16.98 9.89
CA ALA A 265 11.46 -18.33 9.34
C ALA A 265 11.13 -18.39 7.84
N LEU A 266 10.08 -17.70 7.38
CA LEU A 266 9.77 -17.62 5.95
C LEU A 266 10.85 -16.83 5.19
N ARG A 267 11.34 -15.71 5.73
CA ARG A 267 12.46 -14.97 5.13
C ARG A 267 13.67 -15.88 4.91
N ASP A 268 14.06 -16.65 5.91
CA ASP A 268 15.24 -17.50 5.84
C ASP A 268 15.05 -18.65 4.85
N ALA A 269 13.83 -19.23 4.79
CA ALA A 269 13.48 -20.21 3.78
C ALA A 269 13.52 -19.63 2.35
N LEU A 270 13.02 -18.40 2.16
CA LEU A 270 13.10 -17.68 0.89
C LEU A 270 14.55 -17.41 0.48
N ASN A 271 15.39 -16.91 1.39
CA ASN A 271 16.82 -16.70 1.15
C ASN A 271 17.49 -17.99 0.66
N ALA A 272 17.24 -19.11 1.33
CA ALA A 272 17.81 -20.40 0.96
C ALA A 272 17.33 -20.88 -0.42
N ALA A 273 16.03 -20.76 -0.71
CA ALA A 273 15.45 -21.15 -2.00
C ALA A 273 15.97 -20.26 -3.15
N MET A 274 16.02 -18.94 -2.96
CA MET A 274 16.58 -18.00 -3.92
C MET A 274 18.05 -18.30 -4.19
N GLN A 275 18.84 -18.57 -3.15
CA GLN A 275 20.25 -18.91 -3.30
C GLN A 275 20.46 -20.18 -4.13
N ARG A 276 19.66 -21.24 -3.89
CA ARG A 276 19.72 -22.48 -4.69
C ARG A 276 19.25 -22.27 -6.13
N SER A 277 18.35 -21.31 -6.35
CA SER A 277 17.82 -20.96 -7.66
C SER A 277 18.51 -19.78 -8.35
N ALA A 278 19.63 -19.28 -7.81
CA ALA A 278 20.27 -18.04 -8.26
C ALA A 278 20.56 -18.01 -9.77
N GLY A 279 21.01 -19.14 -10.35
CA GLY A 279 21.26 -19.25 -11.78
C GLY A 279 20.01 -19.05 -12.65
N LYS A 280 18.87 -19.65 -12.25
CA LYS A 280 17.58 -19.51 -12.96
C LYS A 280 17.03 -18.09 -12.83
N ILE A 281 17.10 -17.53 -11.62
CA ILE A 281 16.68 -16.15 -11.34
C ILE A 281 17.50 -15.17 -12.18
N GLY A 282 18.83 -15.36 -12.22
CA GLY A 282 19.72 -14.51 -13.02
C GLY A 282 19.50 -14.64 -14.52
N ALA A 283 19.11 -15.81 -15.03
CA ALA A 283 18.71 -15.95 -16.43
C ALA A 283 17.45 -15.13 -16.74
N ILE A 284 16.42 -15.22 -15.88
CA ILE A 284 15.20 -14.42 -16.02
C ILE A 284 15.51 -12.92 -16.02
N LEU A 285 16.30 -12.42 -15.07
CA LEU A 285 16.63 -10.98 -15.02
C LEU A 285 17.36 -10.50 -16.29
N ARG A 286 18.25 -11.32 -16.85
CA ARG A 286 18.97 -11.00 -18.10
C ARG A 286 18.07 -11.07 -19.33
N ASP A 287 17.14 -12.01 -19.40
CA ASP A 287 16.16 -12.11 -20.49
C ASP A 287 15.25 -10.87 -20.55
N TYR A 288 14.99 -10.24 -19.40
CA TYR A 288 14.25 -8.98 -19.31
C TYR A 288 15.13 -7.73 -19.42
N HIS A 289 16.42 -7.93 -19.73
CA HIS A 289 17.41 -6.87 -19.90
C HIS A 289 17.54 -5.94 -18.67
N VAL A 290 17.35 -6.47 -17.46
CA VAL A 290 17.57 -5.70 -16.24
C VAL A 290 19.04 -5.26 -16.17
N PRO A 291 19.35 -3.95 -16.05
CA PRO A 291 20.71 -3.47 -15.86
C PRO A 291 21.22 -3.88 -14.47
N LEU A 292 21.98 -4.97 -14.42
CA LEU A 292 22.46 -5.54 -13.15
C LEU A 292 23.77 -4.88 -12.72
N VAL A 293 23.77 -4.38 -11.49
CA VAL A 293 24.94 -3.79 -10.84
C VAL A 293 25.71 -4.85 -10.06
N ALA A 294 27.04 -4.74 -10.06
CA ALA A 294 27.91 -5.57 -9.24
C ALA A 294 27.49 -5.49 -7.78
N CYS A 295 27.26 -6.64 -7.15
CA CYS A 295 26.71 -6.70 -5.80
C CYS A 295 27.21 -7.98 -5.12
N ALA A 296 28.08 -7.83 -4.14
CA ALA A 296 28.75 -8.96 -3.48
C ALA A 296 27.80 -9.75 -2.55
N ASP A 297 26.76 -9.09 -2.05
CA ASP A 297 25.80 -9.62 -1.09
C ASP A 297 24.48 -10.08 -1.74
N CYS A 298 24.26 -9.76 -3.02
CA CYS A 298 23.06 -10.13 -3.78
C CYS A 298 23.01 -11.62 -4.15
N ILE A 299 21.80 -12.15 -4.31
CA ILE A 299 21.56 -13.49 -4.88
C ILE A 299 22.04 -13.54 -6.33
N VAL A 300 21.74 -12.50 -7.12
CA VAL A 300 22.21 -12.34 -8.49
C VAL A 300 23.08 -11.09 -8.59
N ALA A 301 24.36 -11.28 -8.86
CA ALA A 301 25.31 -10.20 -9.12
C ALA A 301 25.30 -9.79 -10.60
N GLY A 302 25.45 -8.49 -10.84
CA GLY A 302 25.68 -7.90 -12.15
C GLY A 302 27.13 -7.59 -12.45
N ASP A 303 27.34 -6.87 -13.55
CA ASP A 303 28.64 -6.48 -14.09
C ASP A 303 28.83 -4.95 -14.17
N LEU A 304 27.76 -4.16 -14.04
CA LEU A 304 27.88 -2.70 -13.97
C LEU A 304 28.65 -2.29 -12.71
N ARG A 305 29.53 -1.29 -12.83
CA ARG A 305 30.31 -0.74 -11.72
C ARG A 305 29.38 -0.37 -10.57
N SER A 306 29.73 -0.81 -9.37
CA SER A 306 29.06 -0.40 -8.13
C SER A 306 29.87 0.65 -7.38
N HIS A 307 29.20 1.52 -6.63
CA HIS A 307 29.83 2.41 -5.65
C HIS A 307 30.24 1.69 -4.36
N GLY A 308 30.02 0.39 -4.27
CA GLY A 308 30.40 -0.45 -3.14
C GLY A 308 29.19 -0.94 -2.34
N PRO A 309 29.42 -1.62 -1.20
CA PRO A 309 28.33 -1.94 -0.29
C PRO A 309 27.71 -0.63 0.20
N TYR A 310 26.40 -0.51 0.08
CA TYR A 310 25.69 0.42 0.95
C TYR A 310 25.98 -0.04 2.36
N PRO A 311 26.36 0.84 3.30
CA PRO A 311 26.14 0.49 4.68
C PRO A 311 24.65 0.19 4.76
N ALA A 312 24.31 -1.10 4.97
CA ALA A 312 23.01 -1.40 5.52
C ALA A 312 22.89 -0.45 6.72
N PRO A 313 21.74 0.23 6.94
CA PRO A 313 21.44 0.58 8.31
C PRO A 313 21.70 -0.70 9.07
N ALA A 314 22.70 -0.70 9.97
CA ALA A 314 23.01 -1.87 10.77
C ALA A 314 21.67 -2.41 11.24
N ASP A 315 21.44 -3.73 11.24
CA ASP A 315 20.27 -4.31 11.90
C ASP A 315 20.19 -3.60 13.25
N GLN A 316 19.29 -2.62 13.37
CA GLN A 316 19.20 -1.79 14.54
C GLN A 316 18.37 -2.63 15.52
N ASP A 317 18.99 -3.71 15.99
CA ASP A 317 19.06 -4.01 17.42
C ASP A 317 19.94 -2.94 18.12
N ASP A 318 19.94 -1.69 17.64
CA ASP A 318 20.60 -0.55 18.25
C ASP A 318 19.76 -0.17 19.47
N THR A 319 19.96 -0.93 20.53
CA THR A 319 20.13 -0.27 21.81
C THR A 319 21.45 0.48 21.68
N PRO A 320 21.47 1.82 21.50
CA PRO A 320 22.72 2.55 21.39
C PRO A 320 23.62 2.19 22.57
N SER A 321 24.92 1.98 22.30
CA SER A 321 25.87 1.68 23.37
C SER A 321 25.72 2.68 24.51
N ALA A 322 25.98 2.27 25.76
CA ALA A 322 25.81 3.15 26.91
C ALA A 322 26.56 4.50 26.74
N GLN A 323 27.71 4.48 26.05
CA GLN A 323 28.47 5.68 25.72
C GLN A 323 27.76 6.56 24.69
N ALA A 324 27.31 6.01 23.56
CA ALA A 324 26.61 6.75 22.53
C ALA A 324 25.29 7.37 23.06
N SER A 325 24.56 6.62 23.89
CA SER A 325 23.38 7.11 24.61
C SER A 325 23.71 8.27 25.54
N SER A 326 24.85 8.21 26.24
CA SER A 326 25.31 9.26 27.14
C SER A 326 25.71 10.53 26.39
N ASP A 327 26.43 10.41 25.28
CA ASP A 327 26.88 11.54 24.46
C ASP A 327 25.69 12.25 23.80
N MET A 328 24.73 11.49 23.28
CA MET A 328 23.51 12.04 22.69
C MET A 328 22.66 12.78 23.73
N LEU A 329 22.55 12.22 24.94
CA LEU A 329 21.87 12.88 26.05
C LEU A 329 22.59 14.16 26.50
N ALA A 330 23.93 14.14 26.54
CA ALA A 330 24.72 15.33 26.86
C ALA A 330 24.53 16.46 25.82
N GLN A 331 24.48 16.11 24.53
CA GLN A 331 24.17 17.09 23.48
C GLN A 331 22.75 17.66 23.61
N LEU A 332 21.76 16.81 23.92
CA LEU A 332 20.41 17.26 24.18
C LEU A 332 20.37 18.23 25.37
N GLN A 333 21.05 17.91 26.46
CA GLN A 333 21.13 18.78 27.65
C GLN A 333 21.72 20.15 27.30
N LEU A 334 22.76 20.19 26.47
CA LEU A 334 23.34 21.45 25.97
C LEU A 334 22.36 22.24 25.11
N ARG A 335 21.58 21.60 24.22
CA ARG A 335 20.55 22.29 23.42
C ARG A 335 19.44 22.88 24.29
N ILE A 336 18.96 22.13 25.28
CA ILE A 336 17.95 22.61 26.23
C ILE A 336 18.50 23.77 27.07
N ALA A 337 19.74 23.68 27.55
CA ALA A 337 20.42 24.78 28.24
C ALA A 337 20.60 26.02 27.34
N GLY A 338 20.78 25.81 26.04
CA GLY A 338 20.83 26.84 25.00
C GLY A 338 19.46 27.42 24.60
N GLY A 339 18.35 26.97 25.22
CA GLY A 339 17.01 27.50 25.01
C GLY A 339 16.16 26.75 23.96
N ALA A 340 16.55 25.55 23.55
CA ALA A 340 15.69 24.70 22.70
C ALA A 340 14.38 24.35 23.41
N ASP A 341 13.27 24.30 22.66
CA ASP A 341 11.97 23.92 23.22
C ASP A 341 11.95 22.41 23.56
N PRO A 342 11.77 22.04 24.84
CA PRO A 342 11.73 20.63 25.25
C PRO A 342 10.62 19.82 24.58
N ASN A 343 9.53 20.44 24.12
CA ASN A 343 8.44 19.75 23.44
C ASN A 343 8.76 19.44 21.98
N GLU A 344 9.53 20.32 21.31
CA GLU A 344 10.03 20.05 19.97
C GLU A 344 11.08 18.93 20.01
N GLU A 345 11.99 18.97 20.97
CA GLU A 345 12.95 17.88 21.20
C GLU A 345 12.25 16.56 21.56
N LEU A 346 11.13 16.61 22.30
CA LEU A 346 10.32 15.43 22.59
C LEU A 346 9.72 14.85 21.31
N ALA A 347 9.15 15.68 20.43
CA ALA A 347 8.64 15.22 19.14
C ALA A 347 9.75 14.57 18.29
N HIS A 348 10.95 15.15 18.26
CA HIS A 348 12.10 14.56 17.55
C HIS A 348 12.58 13.25 18.17
N ALA A 349 12.58 13.15 19.50
CA ALA A 349 12.93 11.90 20.19
C ALA A 349 11.90 10.79 19.90
N LEU A 350 10.62 11.14 19.81
CA LEU A 350 9.55 10.20 19.45
C LEU A 350 9.61 9.73 17.99
N ASP A 351 9.97 10.60 17.06
CA ASP A 351 10.22 10.21 15.66
C ASP A 351 11.45 9.30 15.51
N ALA A 352 12.45 9.48 16.37
CA ALA A 352 13.64 8.64 16.41
C ALA A 352 13.46 7.34 17.22
N GLY A 353 12.35 7.15 17.94
CA GLY A 353 12.16 5.98 18.80
C GLY A 353 13.04 5.95 20.07
N ASP A 354 13.58 7.09 20.49
CA ASP A 354 14.59 7.18 21.55
C ASP A 354 13.97 7.33 22.95
N GLY A 355 13.79 6.20 23.64
CA GLY A 355 13.23 6.17 24.99
C GLY A 355 14.07 6.90 26.05
N VAL A 356 15.40 6.96 25.89
CA VAL A 356 16.27 7.63 26.87
C VAL A 356 16.04 9.14 26.84
N ARG A 357 16.03 9.74 25.63
CA ARG A 357 15.72 11.15 25.45
C ARG A 357 14.27 11.47 25.82
N VAL A 358 13.32 10.63 25.42
CA VAL A 358 11.89 10.79 25.80
C VAL A 358 11.74 10.85 27.32
N ALA A 359 12.28 9.85 28.02
CA ALA A 359 12.19 9.78 29.48
C ALA A 359 12.89 10.96 30.17
N TRP A 360 14.03 11.41 29.66
CA TRP A 360 14.71 12.59 30.21
C TRP A 360 13.89 13.86 29.97
N LEU A 361 13.40 14.10 28.76
CA LEU A 361 12.64 15.30 28.40
C LEU A 361 11.35 15.43 29.21
N LEU A 362 10.61 14.33 29.40
CA LEU A 362 9.40 14.30 30.22
C LEU A 362 9.68 14.66 31.68
N ARG A 363 10.86 14.30 32.21
CA ARG A 363 11.29 14.71 33.56
C ARG A 363 11.79 16.16 33.64
N HIS A 364 12.12 16.78 32.51
CA HIS A 364 12.75 18.10 32.44
C HIS A 364 11.90 19.12 31.66
N GLY A 365 10.58 19.02 31.78
CA GLY A 365 9.65 20.09 31.36
C GLY A 365 9.00 19.91 29.99
N ALA A 366 9.30 18.82 29.26
CA ALA A 366 8.48 18.47 28.10
C ALA A 366 7.12 17.95 28.56
N SER A 367 6.05 18.44 27.93
CA SER A 367 4.69 18.02 28.20
C SER A 367 4.35 16.76 27.40
N ALA A 368 3.79 15.75 28.08
CA ALA A 368 3.30 14.54 27.46
C ALA A 368 2.03 14.77 26.59
N ASP A 369 1.45 15.98 26.65
CA ASP A 369 0.18 16.33 25.99
C ASP A 369 0.30 17.49 24.99
N GLN A 370 1.45 18.17 24.91
CA GLN A 370 1.63 19.31 24.01
C GLN A 370 1.76 18.80 22.57
N PRO A 371 0.81 19.14 21.67
CA PRO A 371 0.88 18.66 20.30
C PRO A 371 2.11 19.20 19.57
N ASN A 372 2.67 18.39 18.68
CA ASN A 372 3.72 18.82 17.77
C ASN A 372 3.19 19.83 16.74
N ARG A 373 4.05 20.28 15.82
CA ARG A 373 3.69 21.26 14.78
C ARG A 373 2.58 20.82 13.83
N LEU A 374 2.26 19.53 13.78
CA LEU A 374 1.14 18.96 13.00
C LEU A 374 -0.18 18.92 13.80
N GLY A 375 -0.17 19.35 15.06
CA GLY A 375 -1.31 19.24 15.96
C GLY A 375 -1.54 17.82 16.51
N GLU A 376 -0.55 16.94 16.42
CA GLU A 376 -0.60 15.57 16.94
C GLU A 376 -0.01 15.51 18.37
N PRO A 377 -0.76 15.05 19.39
CA PRO A 377 -0.22 14.83 20.73
C PRO A 377 0.88 13.75 20.76
N PRO A 378 1.86 13.82 21.68
CA PRO A 378 2.98 12.87 21.79
C PRO A 378 2.55 11.41 21.83
N LEU A 379 1.48 11.11 22.57
CA LEU A 379 0.92 9.76 22.68
C LEU A 379 0.45 9.21 21.32
N GLN A 380 -0.15 10.05 20.48
CA GLN A 380 -0.61 9.66 19.15
C GLN A 380 0.54 9.56 18.14
N GLN A 381 1.57 10.39 18.29
CA GLN A 381 2.81 10.30 17.54
C GLN A 381 3.53 8.97 17.79
N ALA A 382 3.64 8.55 19.05
CA ALA A 382 4.22 7.24 19.41
C ALA A 382 3.44 6.06 18.79
N ILE A 383 2.11 6.14 18.76
CA ILE A 383 1.23 5.14 18.12
C ILE A 383 1.42 5.14 16.60
N ARG A 384 1.49 6.32 15.96
CA ARG A 384 1.77 6.47 14.52
C ARG A 384 3.10 5.80 14.15
N ASN A 385 4.09 5.95 15.02
CA ASN A 385 5.44 5.38 14.86
C ASN A 385 5.53 3.90 15.27
N GLN A 386 4.43 3.28 15.71
CA GLN A 386 4.38 1.87 16.13
C GLN A 386 5.38 1.56 17.27
N ALA A 387 5.51 2.49 18.23
CA ALA A 387 6.44 2.40 19.35
C ALA A 387 5.69 2.15 20.69
N PRO A 388 5.16 0.94 20.95
CA PRO A 388 4.32 0.66 22.11
C PRO A 388 5.05 0.80 23.46
N LEU A 389 6.39 0.71 23.48
CA LEU A 389 7.17 1.01 24.69
C LEU A 389 7.07 2.49 25.06
N LEU A 390 7.23 3.39 24.07
CA LEU A 390 7.11 4.83 24.28
C LEU A 390 5.67 5.25 24.60
N VAL A 391 4.67 4.54 24.09
CA VAL A 391 3.27 4.70 24.52
C VAL A 391 3.13 4.44 26.02
N GLY A 392 3.74 3.36 26.52
CA GLY A 392 3.78 3.06 27.95
C GLY A 392 4.50 4.13 28.77
N GLU A 393 5.65 4.62 28.31
CA GLU A 393 6.39 5.69 28.98
C GLU A 393 5.60 7.01 29.04
N LEU A 394 4.96 7.41 27.94
CA LEU A 394 4.13 8.61 27.89
C LEU A 394 2.92 8.50 28.82
N LEU A 395 2.25 7.34 28.85
CA LEU A 395 1.16 7.09 29.79
C LEU A 395 1.63 7.13 31.25
N ALA A 396 2.80 6.55 31.55
CA ALA A 396 3.41 6.62 32.88
C ALA A 396 3.81 8.05 33.28
N ALA A 397 4.18 8.88 32.31
CA ALA A 397 4.45 10.31 32.49
C ALA A 397 3.19 11.18 32.56
N GLY A 398 1.98 10.58 32.53
CA GLY A 398 0.72 11.29 32.71
C GLY A 398 0.08 11.81 31.42
N ALA A 399 0.47 11.31 30.24
CA ALA A 399 -0.22 11.62 28.99
C ALA A 399 -1.72 11.33 29.11
N GLN A 400 -2.55 12.27 28.67
CA GLN A 400 -3.99 12.15 28.72
C GLN A 400 -4.48 11.16 27.67
N VAL A 401 -5.02 10.03 28.15
CA VAL A 401 -5.57 8.95 27.31
C VAL A 401 -6.72 9.40 26.39
N GLU A 402 -7.37 10.52 26.70
CA GLU A 402 -8.48 11.10 25.93
C GLU A 402 -8.07 12.32 25.11
N ARG A 403 -6.79 12.70 25.08
CA ARG A 403 -6.34 13.91 24.39
C ARG A 403 -6.54 13.79 22.89
N ARG A 404 -7.34 14.69 22.34
CA ARG A 404 -7.67 14.70 20.91
C ARG A 404 -6.64 15.45 20.08
N ASP A 405 -6.40 14.95 18.87
CA ASP A 405 -5.67 15.67 17.83
C ASP A 405 -6.57 16.72 17.15
N SER A 406 -6.02 17.40 16.14
CA SER A 406 -6.72 18.41 15.34
C SER A 406 -7.94 17.87 14.57
N ASN A 407 -8.02 16.56 14.30
CA ASN A 407 -9.16 15.90 13.66
C ASN A 407 -10.20 15.43 14.68
N GLY A 408 -9.96 15.66 15.97
CA GLY A 408 -10.80 15.17 17.05
C GLY A 408 -10.58 13.69 17.34
N TRP A 409 -9.51 13.05 16.88
CA TRP A 409 -9.24 11.64 17.14
C TRP A 409 -8.62 11.43 18.51
N THR A 410 -9.06 10.42 19.24
CA THR A 410 -8.41 9.97 20.48
C THR A 410 -7.22 9.05 20.18
N PRO A 411 -6.30 8.83 21.12
CA PRO A 411 -5.23 7.83 20.98
C PRO A 411 -5.76 6.44 20.65
N LEU A 412 -6.91 6.03 21.22
CA LEU A 412 -7.51 4.73 20.92
C LEU A 412 -8.00 4.65 19.47
N MET A 413 -8.54 5.73 18.91
CA MET A 413 -8.87 5.82 17.48
C MET A 413 -7.63 5.70 16.61
N LYS A 414 -6.54 6.39 16.98
CA LYS A 414 -5.27 6.32 16.26
C LYS A 414 -4.70 4.90 16.28
N ALA A 415 -4.75 4.21 17.42
CA ALA A 415 -4.26 2.84 17.58
C ALA A 415 -5.11 1.84 16.78
N ALA A 416 -6.44 1.99 16.83
CA ALA A 416 -7.37 1.21 16.02
C ALA A 416 -7.09 1.39 14.52
N TRP A 417 -6.99 2.63 14.03
CA TRP A 417 -6.67 2.92 12.63
C TRP A 417 -5.30 2.39 12.21
N SER A 418 -4.32 2.40 13.12
CA SER A 418 -2.96 1.95 12.85
C SER A 418 -2.77 0.43 12.91
N ASN A 419 -3.79 -0.34 13.36
CA ASN A 419 -3.70 -1.76 13.67
C ASN A 419 -2.69 -2.08 14.79
N ASP A 420 -2.58 -1.21 15.79
CA ASP A 420 -1.64 -1.37 16.91
C ASP A 420 -2.32 -2.04 18.11
N GLY A 421 -2.38 -3.38 18.10
CA GLY A 421 -3.00 -4.16 19.17
C GLY A 421 -2.35 -3.95 20.55
N ARG A 422 -1.03 -3.66 20.61
CA ARG A 422 -0.33 -3.42 21.88
C ARG A 422 -0.74 -2.08 22.47
N SER A 423 -0.75 -1.02 21.67
CA SER A 423 -1.24 0.28 22.12
C SER A 423 -2.73 0.25 22.44
N VAL A 424 -3.57 -0.48 21.69
CA VAL A 424 -4.97 -0.70 22.05
C VAL A 424 -5.07 -1.32 23.46
N ALA A 425 -4.34 -2.40 23.73
CA ALA A 425 -4.34 -3.04 25.05
C ALA A 425 -3.88 -2.08 26.17
N GLN A 426 -2.80 -1.33 25.95
CA GLN A 426 -2.30 -0.34 26.92
C GLN A 426 -3.33 0.77 27.18
N LEU A 427 -3.90 1.36 26.13
CA LEU A 427 -4.87 2.44 26.26
C LEU A 427 -6.15 1.97 26.99
N LEU A 428 -6.63 0.76 26.67
CA LEU A 428 -7.77 0.16 27.36
C LEU A 428 -7.47 -0.11 28.85
N ALA A 429 -6.27 -0.59 29.17
CA ALA A 429 -5.82 -0.76 30.56
C ALA A 429 -5.78 0.59 31.32
N HIS A 430 -5.49 1.69 30.60
CA HIS A 430 -5.57 3.07 31.10
C HIS A 430 -6.98 3.70 30.95
N ARG A 431 -8.02 2.88 30.78
CA ARG A 431 -9.44 3.28 30.72
C ARG A 431 -9.80 4.23 29.59
N ALA A 432 -9.16 4.09 28.43
CA ALA A 432 -9.57 4.78 27.21
C ALA A 432 -11.06 4.52 26.90
N LYS A 433 -11.79 5.57 26.52
CA LYS A 433 -13.21 5.47 26.17
C LYS A 433 -13.39 4.78 24.83
N VAL A 434 -13.86 3.54 24.89
CA VAL A 434 -14.13 2.69 23.70
C VAL A 434 -15.18 3.29 22.77
N GLU A 435 -16.15 4.01 23.33
CA GLU A 435 -17.24 4.67 22.58
C GLU A 435 -16.96 6.14 22.23
N ALA A 436 -15.70 6.59 22.33
CA ALA A 436 -15.35 7.93 21.87
C ALA A 436 -15.69 8.09 20.38
N VAL A 437 -16.10 9.30 19.98
CA VAL A 437 -16.48 9.60 18.59
C VAL A 437 -15.60 10.74 18.05
N SER A 438 -15.10 10.61 16.83
CA SER A 438 -14.38 11.69 16.13
C SER A 438 -15.34 12.79 15.68
N THR A 439 -14.82 13.88 15.13
CA THR A 439 -15.62 14.98 14.58
C THR A 439 -16.58 14.51 13.48
N ASP A 440 -16.16 13.53 12.69
CA ASP A 440 -16.97 12.92 11.61
C ASP A 440 -17.83 11.74 12.11
N GLY A 441 -17.85 11.50 13.42
CA GLY A 441 -18.72 10.50 14.06
C GLY A 441 -18.20 9.06 14.05
N TRP A 442 -16.91 8.84 13.75
CA TRP A 442 -16.27 7.51 13.78
C TRP A 442 -15.88 7.11 15.19
N THR A 443 -16.11 5.85 15.55
CA THR A 443 -15.57 5.23 16.78
C THR A 443 -14.24 4.52 16.52
N PRO A 444 -13.48 4.18 17.57
CA PRO A 444 -12.40 3.21 17.48
C PRO A 444 -12.81 1.91 16.78
N LEU A 445 -14.01 1.39 17.06
CA LEU A 445 -14.50 0.16 16.43
C LEU A 445 -14.73 0.35 14.92
N ASP A 446 -15.36 1.46 14.50
CA ASP A 446 -15.58 1.75 13.08
C ASP A 446 -14.24 1.84 12.31
N LEU A 447 -13.22 2.47 12.94
CA LEU A 447 -11.87 2.56 12.38
C LEU A 447 -11.18 1.19 12.32
N ALA A 448 -11.26 0.39 13.38
CA ALA A 448 -10.68 -0.94 13.42
C ALA A 448 -11.30 -1.87 12.35
N ILE A 449 -12.63 -1.88 12.22
CA ILE A 449 -13.32 -2.65 11.18
C ILE A 449 -12.83 -2.24 9.79
N SER A 450 -12.60 -0.95 9.58
CA SER A 450 -12.21 -0.43 8.27
C SER A 450 -10.74 -0.67 7.94
N TYR A 451 -9.84 -0.64 8.93
CA TYR A 451 -8.39 -0.52 8.71
C TYR A 451 -7.50 -1.51 9.48
N ALA A 452 -8.01 -2.23 10.47
CA ALA A 452 -7.26 -3.14 11.34
C ALA A 452 -7.54 -4.61 11.05
N ASP A 453 -6.81 -5.49 11.73
CA ASP A 453 -7.06 -6.92 11.72
C ASP A 453 -8.12 -7.32 12.76
N ALA A 454 -8.64 -8.53 12.62
CA ALA A 454 -9.67 -9.07 13.50
C ALA A 454 -9.30 -9.04 14.98
N ASP A 455 -8.01 -9.19 15.34
CA ASP A 455 -7.54 -9.14 16.73
C ASP A 455 -7.80 -7.78 17.40
N VAL A 456 -7.63 -6.68 16.67
CA VAL A 456 -7.89 -5.33 17.20
C VAL A 456 -9.40 -5.10 17.34
N VAL A 457 -10.18 -5.54 16.35
CA VAL A 457 -11.65 -5.51 16.42
C VAL A 457 -12.12 -6.31 17.64
N GLN A 458 -11.59 -7.52 17.82
CA GLN A 458 -11.88 -8.41 18.92
C GLN A 458 -11.54 -7.76 20.27
N ALA A 459 -10.37 -7.14 20.41
CA ALA A 459 -9.98 -6.45 21.64
C ALA A 459 -10.91 -5.29 22.00
N LEU A 460 -11.36 -4.50 21.01
CA LEU A 460 -12.32 -3.41 21.24
C LEU A 460 -13.70 -3.93 21.63
N LEU A 461 -14.17 -5.02 21.00
CA LEU A 461 -15.44 -5.66 21.33
C LEU A 461 -15.42 -6.25 22.74
N ASP A 462 -14.32 -6.87 23.15
CA ASP A 462 -14.14 -7.39 24.52
C ASP A 462 -14.09 -6.27 25.55
N ALA A 463 -13.61 -5.09 25.15
CA ALA A 463 -13.67 -3.88 25.96
C ALA A 463 -15.05 -3.18 25.95
N GLY A 464 -16.06 -3.78 25.30
CA GLY A 464 -17.44 -3.30 25.33
C GLY A 464 -17.82 -2.38 24.18
N ALA A 465 -17.08 -2.35 23.07
CA ALA A 465 -17.48 -1.60 21.90
C ALA A 465 -18.84 -2.06 21.35
N SER A 466 -19.72 -1.10 21.03
CA SER A 466 -21.06 -1.36 20.56
C SER A 466 -21.10 -1.73 19.08
N VAL A 467 -21.52 -2.95 18.79
CA VAL A 467 -21.81 -3.40 17.41
C VAL A 467 -23.09 -2.81 16.82
N ARG A 468 -23.88 -2.10 17.63
CA ARG A 468 -25.18 -1.53 17.24
C ARG A 468 -25.14 -0.03 17.03
N ARG A 469 -24.05 0.65 17.33
CA ARG A 469 -23.97 2.09 17.10
C ARG A 469 -24.03 2.39 15.60
N ALA A 470 -24.69 3.47 15.22
CA ALA A 470 -24.64 3.98 13.86
C ALA A 470 -24.00 5.37 13.85
N ASN A 471 -23.20 5.67 12.83
CA ASN A 471 -22.65 7.01 12.63
C ASN A 471 -23.76 8.01 12.24
N PRO A 472 -23.46 9.33 12.14
CA PRO A 472 -24.47 10.32 11.74
C PRO A 472 -25.13 10.04 10.38
N ALA A 473 -24.52 9.31 9.45
CA ALA A 473 -25.17 8.93 8.19
C ALA A 473 -26.04 7.65 8.31
N GLY A 474 -26.04 7.00 9.47
CA GLY A 474 -26.77 5.77 9.75
C GLY A 474 -26.00 4.49 9.40
N PHE A 475 -24.71 4.57 9.09
CA PHE A 475 -23.90 3.38 8.83
C PHE A 475 -23.54 2.66 10.12
N THR A 476 -23.71 1.34 10.13
CA THR A 476 -23.40 0.45 11.26
C THR A 476 -22.06 -0.28 11.06
N PRO A 477 -21.45 -0.82 12.14
CA PRO A 477 -20.31 -1.72 12.09
C PRO A 477 -20.41 -2.81 11.02
N VAL A 478 -21.59 -3.46 10.90
CA VAL A 478 -21.83 -4.50 9.89
C VAL A 478 -21.72 -3.94 8.47
N MET A 479 -22.22 -2.72 8.22
CA MET A 479 -22.06 -2.09 6.91
C MET A 479 -20.60 -1.81 6.57
N PHE A 480 -19.77 -1.40 7.54
CA PHE A 480 -18.34 -1.21 7.33
C PHE A 480 -17.62 -2.55 7.05
N ALA A 481 -17.97 -3.62 7.78
CA ALA A 481 -17.40 -4.95 7.55
C ALA A 481 -17.78 -5.51 6.17
N VAL A 482 -19.07 -5.35 5.79
CA VAL A 482 -19.53 -5.67 4.43
C VAL A 482 -18.76 -4.84 3.43
N ALA A 483 -18.58 -3.53 3.64
CA ALA A 483 -17.83 -2.61 2.80
C ALA A 483 -16.36 -3.04 2.59
N ARG A 484 -15.73 -3.61 3.62
CA ARG A 484 -14.36 -4.17 3.58
C ARG A 484 -14.26 -5.53 2.90
N ASN A 485 -15.36 -6.29 2.81
CA ASN A 485 -15.39 -7.67 2.31
C ASN A 485 -14.50 -8.63 3.13
N ASP A 486 -14.51 -8.46 4.45
CA ASP A 486 -13.76 -9.30 5.38
C ASP A 486 -14.73 -10.24 6.12
N PRO A 487 -14.77 -11.54 5.77
CA PRO A 487 -15.73 -12.47 6.36
C PRO A 487 -15.48 -12.71 7.85
N THR A 488 -14.22 -12.66 8.30
CA THR A 488 -13.86 -12.89 9.71
C THR A 488 -14.40 -11.76 10.60
N ILE A 489 -14.21 -10.51 10.19
CA ILE A 489 -14.75 -9.36 10.93
C ILE A 489 -16.29 -9.36 10.86
N LEU A 490 -16.88 -9.69 9.71
CA LEU A 490 -18.33 -9.78 9.59
C LEU A 490 -18.93 -10.81 10.55
N ASP A 491 -18.38 -12.02 10.61
CA ASP A 491 -18.82 -13.07 11.52
C ASP A 491 -18.71 -12.62 12.97
N LEU A 492 -17.55 -12.08 13.35
CA LEU A 492 -17.30 -11.60 14.70
C LEU A 492 -18.35 -10.58 15.15
N LEU A 493 -18.74 -9.64 14.27
CA LEU A 493 -19.79 -8.67 14.59
C LEU A 493 -21.17 -9.32 14.72
N LEU A 494 -21.53 -10.22 13.80
CA LEU A 494 -22.82 -10.92 13.82
C LEU A 494 -22.96 -11.81 15.07
N GLU A 495 -21.90 -12.52 15.46
CA GLU A 495 -21.82 -13.33 16.67
C GLU A 495 -21.96 -12.49 17.95
N ARG A 496 -21.49 -11.23 17.93
CA ARG A 496 -21.71 -10.25 19.01
C ARG A 496 -23.08 -9.60 18.96
N GLY A 497 -23.99 -10.11 18.12
CA GLY A 497 -25.37 -9.67 18.05
C GLY A 497 -25.54 -8.35 17.31
N ALA A 498 -24.72 -8.07 16.31
CA ALA A 498 -24.95 -6.93 15.43
C ALA A 498 -26.23 -7.09 14.60
N GLU A 499 -26.90 -5.97 14.30
CA GLU A 499 -28.14 -6.00 13.52
C GLU A 499 -27.82 -6.12 12.02
N ALA A 500 -28.15 -7.29 11.45
CA ALA A 500 -27.94 -7.56 10.02
C ALA A 500 -28.86 -6.74 9.09
N ASP A 501 -29.93 -6.14 9.64
CA ASP A 501 -31.01 -5.49 8.88
C ASP A 501 -31.15 -3.99 9.07
N ARG A 502 -30.37 -3.38 9.97
CA ARG A 502 -30.53 -1.97 10.26
C ARG A 502 -30.20 -1.13 9.03
N ALA A 503 -31.18 -0.39 8.52
CA ALA A 503 -30.99 0.50 7.38
C ALA A 503 -30.31 1.82 7.78
N ASN A 504 -29.50 2.38 6.88
CA ASN A 504 -28.96 3.73 7.03
C ASN A 504 -30.01 4.79 6.66
N ARG A 505 -29.64 6.08 6.69
CA ARG A 505 -30.59 7.18 6.38
C ARG A 505 -31.14 7.18 4.95
N ALA A 506 -30.53 6.45 4.02
CA ALA A 506 -31.01 6.27 2.66
C ALA A 506 -31.87 4.99 2.48
N GLY A 507 -32.19 4.29 3.58
CA GLY A 507 -32.91 3.01 3.52
C GLY A 507 -32.04 1.83 3.09
N VAL A 508 -30.73 2.03 2.94
CA VAL A 508 -29.82 0.97 2.48
C VAL A 508 -29.46 0.06 3.66
N THR A 509 -29.73 -1.25 3.52
CA THR A 509 -29.35 -2.28 4.50
C THR A 509 -27.96 -2.88 4.19
N PRO A 510 -27.32 -3.60 5.14
CA PRO A 510 -26.07 -4.31 4.85
C PRO A 510 -26.19 -5.30 3.68
N LEU A 511 -27.34 -5.98 3.56
CA LEU A 511 -27.59 -6.93 2.47
C LEU A 511 -27.68 -6.23 1.11
N MET A 512 -28.22 -5.01 1.05
CA MET A 512 -28.21 -4.19 -0.17
C MET A 512 -26.79 -3.75 -0.56
N LEU A 513 -25.93 -3.43 0.41
CA LEU A 513 -24.51 -3.12 0.13
C LEU A 513 -23.79 -4.34 -0.44
N ALA A 514 -23.99 -5.53 0.15
CA ALA A 514 -23.43 -6.77 -0.35
C ALA A 514 -23.91 -7.06 -1.79
N ALA A 515 -25.21 -6.88 -2.05
CA ALA A 515 -25.80 -7.06 -3.37
C ALA A 515 -25.23 -6.08 -4.42
N ALA A 516 -25.18 -4.79 -4.10
CA ALA A 516 -24.66 -3.76 -5.00
C ALA A 516 -23.16 -3.90 -5.28
N ALA A 517 -22.40 -4.52 -4.38
CA ALA A 517 -20.97 -4.79 -4.52
C ALA A 517 -20.66 -6.21 -5.06
N GLY A 518 -21.67 -7.05 -5.31
CA GLY A 518 -21.47 -8.43 -5.79
C GLY A 518 -20.83 -9.37 -4.76
N ARG A 519 -21.01 -9.12 -3.46
CA ARG A 519 -20.37 -9.86 -2.35
C ARG A 519 -21.23 -11.01 -1.88
N GLU A 520 -21.19 -12.11 -2.62
CA GLU A 520 -22.03 -13.28 -2.37
C GLU A 520 -21.83 -13.88 -0.97
N ASP A 521 -20.59 -14.07 -0.53
CA ASP A 521 -20.30 -14.64 0.80
C ASP A 521 -20.85 -13.76 1.93
N SER A 522 -20.71 -12.44 1.80
CA SER A 522 -21.29 -11.48 2.76
C SER A 522 -22.82 -11.58 2.77
N ALA A 523 -23.44 -11.67 1.59
CA ALA A 523 -24.89 -11.82 1.48
C ALA A 523 -25.39 -13.11 2.15
N ARG A 524 -24.70 -14.24 1.94
CA ARG A 524 -25.02 -15.53 2.58
C ARG A 524 -24.95 -15.43 4.10
N ARG A 525 -23.88 -14.83 4.65
CA ARG A 525 -23.69 -14.62 6.09
C ARG A 525 -24.79 -13.73 6.69
N LEU A 526 -25.11 -12.63 6.01
CA LEU A 526 -26.18 -11.73 6.44
C LEU A 526 -27.56 -12.40 6.44
N LEU A 527 -27.89 -13.17 5.40
CA LEU A 527 -29.13 -13.94 5.33
C LEU A 527 -29.21 -15.00 6.45
N ALA A 528 -28.10 -15.70 6.71
CA ALA A 528 -28.01 -16.64 7.83
C ALA A 528 -28.21 -15.95 9.19
N ALA A 529 -27.77 -14.71 9.33
CA ALA A 529 -28.02 -13.86 10.49
C ALA A 529 -29.42 -13.18 10.50
N GLY A 530 -30.31 -13.57 9.58
CA GLY A 530 -31.71 -13.14 9.57
C GLY A 530 -32.01 -11.89 8.76
N ALA A 531 -31.06 -11.40 7.94
CA ALA A 531 -31.29 -10.23 7.09
C ALA A 531 -32.46 -10.44 6.11
N SER A 532 -33.25 -9.40 5.91
CA SER A 532 -34.42 -9.35 5.03
C SER A 532 -34.00 -9.08 3.59
N ALA A 533 -34.26 -10.06 2.73
CA ALA A 533 -34.14 -9.93 1.28
C ALA A 533 -35.26 -9.06 0.66
N ASP A 534 -36.29 -8.70 1.44
CA ASP A 534 -37.45 -7.90 1.01
C ASP A 534 -37.32 -6.40 1.27
N ALA A 535 -36.28 -5.99 2.03
CA ALA A 535 -36.06 -4.60 2.35
C ALA A 535 -35.97 -3.75 1.07
N ARG A 536 -36.43 -2.50 1.16
CA ARG A 536 -36.40 -1.53 0.04
C ARG A 536 -35.66 -0.28 0.45
N ASP A 537 -34.75 0.16 -0.41
CA ASP A 537 -34.08 1.46 -0.25
C ASP A 537 -35.03 2.63 -0.59
N ALA A 538 -34.55 3.86 -0.48
CA ALA A 538 -35.33 5.06 -0.80
C ALA A 538 -35.80 5.13 -2.27
N ASP A 539 -35.16 4.39 -3.18
CA ASP A 539 -35.58 4.27 -4.59
C ASP A 539 -36.54 3.09 -4.81
N GLY A 540 -36.92 2.37 -3.74
CA GLY A 540 -37.81 1.22 -3.78
C GLY A 540 -37.14 -0.08 -4.23
N LYS A 541 -35.80 -0.11 -4.36
CA LYS A 541 -35.05 -1.27 -4.87
C LYS A 541 -34.78 -2.27 -3.75
N THR A 542 -34.93 -3.55 -4.08
CA THR A 542 -34.56 -4.67 -3.22
C THR A 542 -33.09 -5.06 -3.42
N PRO A 543 -32.47 -5.83 -2.50
CA PRO A 543 -31.17 -6.44 -2.72
C PRO A 543 -31.07 -7.17 -4.08
N ALA A 544 -32.06 -7.98 -4.44
CA ALA A 544 -32.06 -8.71 -5.72
C ALA A 544 -32.04 -7.77 -6.93
N ALA A 545 -32.82 -6.68 -6.89
CA ALA A 545 -32.85 -5.68 -7.96
C ALA A 545 -31.50 -4.96 -8.10
N LEU A 546 -30.81 -4.69 -6.99
CA LEU A 546 -29.47 -4.08 -6.99
C LEU A 546 -28.42 -5.02 -7.58
N ALA A 547 -28.45 -6.32 -7.22
CA ALA A 547 -27.55 -7.33 -7.81
C ALA A 547 -27.78 -7.47 -9.32
N GLN A 548 -29.04 -7.48 -9.76
CA GLN A 548 -29.39 -7.54 -11.18
C GLN A 548 -28.93 -6.31 -11.96
N GLN A 549 -29.09 -5.11 -11.40
CA GLN A 549 -28.62 -3.87 -12.03
C GLN A 549 -27.08 -3.87 -12.24
N ARG A 550 -26.35 -4.61 -11.40
CA ARG A 550 -24.90 -4.80 -11.49
C ARG A 550 -24.47 -5.98 -12.36
N GLY A 551 -25.42 -6.71 -12.94
CA GLY A 551 -25.15 -7.86 -13.81
C GLY A 551 -24.78 -9.15 -13.07
N ASN A 552 -24.99 -9.24 -11.75
CA ASN A 552 -24.70 -10.45 -10.97
C ASN A 552 -25.96 -11.32 -10.86
N ALA A 553 -26.17 -12.17 -11.87
CA ALA A 553 -27.36 -13.02 -11.98
C ALA A 553 -27.45 -14.09 -10.88
N GLU A 554 -26.32 -14.68 -10.48
CA GLU A 554 -26.27 -15.73 -9.44
C GLU A 554 -26.67 -15.17 -8.07
N LEU A 555 -26.12 -14.02 -7.69
CA LEU A 555 -26.48 -13.33 -6.45
C LEU A 555 -27.93 -12.84 -6.49
N ALA A 556 -28.40 -12.31 -7.62
CA ALA A 556 -29.80 -11.92 -7.77
C ALA A 556 -30.74 -13.11 -7.55
N HIS A 557 -30.43 -14.27 -8.13
CA HIS A 557 -31.19 -15.50 -7.95
C HIS A 557 -31.21 -15.94 -6.48
N LEU A 558 -30.06 -15.98 -5.82
CA LEU A 558 -29.96 -16.30 -4.38
C LEU A 558 -30.83 -15.38 -3.52
N LEU A 559 -30.80 -14.09 -3.78
CA LEU A 559 -31.57 -13.09 -3.03
C LEU A 559 -33.07 -13.21 -3.30
N THR A 560 -33.46 -13.50 -4.55
CA THR A 560 -34.85 -13.78 -4.91
C THR A 560 -35.37 -15.04 -4.22
N GLU A 561 -34.59 -16.13 -4.20
CA GLU A 561 -34.98 -17.34 -3.45
C GLU A 561 -35.15 -17.05 -1.96
N ALA A 562 -34.22 -16.31 -1.34
CA ALA A 562 -34.30 -15.95 0.06
C ALA A 562 -35.55 -15.12 0.39
N GLN A 563 -35.96 -14.23 -0.52
CA GLN A 563 -37.21 -13.46 -0.44
C GLN A 563 -38.46 -14.38 -0.48
N HIS A 564 -38.49 -15.39 -1.35
CA HIS A 564 -39.62 -16.32 -1.43
C HIS A 564 -39.72 -17.22 -0.18
N ARG A 565 -38.59 -17.66 0.39
CA ARG A 565 -38.58 -18.55 1.56
C ARG A 565 -39.13 -17.91 2.85
N ARG A 566 -39.18 -16.57 2.93
CA ARG A 566 -39.68 -15.84 4.11
C ARG A 566 -41.16 -15.46 4.02
N THR A 567 -41.73 -15.54 2.83
CA THR A 567 -43.15 -15.24 2.54
C THR A 567 -44.04 -16.48 2.60
N GLN A 568 -43.44 -17.67 2.70
CA GLN A 568 -44.08 -18.95 3.06
C GLN A 568 -43.87 -19.22 4.55
#